data_AF-X6LBX3-F1
#
_entry.id   AF-X6LBX3-F1
#
_cell.length_a   1.000
_cell.length_b   1.000
_cell.length_c   1.000
_cell.angle_alpha   90.00
_cell.angle_beta   90.00
_cell.angle_gamma   90.00
#
_symmetry.space_group_name_H-M   'P 1'
#
loop_
_entity.id
_entity.type
_entity.pdbx_description
1 polymer ?
#
loop_
_entity_poly.entity_id
_entity_poly.type
_entity_poly.pdbx_seq_one_letter_code
_entity_poly.pdbx_strand_id
1 'polypeptide(L)'
;QSNEYKACCNALKGWDALLDEAIKDLLSDVRTFESHGYQVSNDKIGYKEQDSIYYNVRYGYKTLFAYYHEHEQRKISNESFKNNISLSFRIGNFSYAEVPKTFCCIMGVSGTLNTLSAPEQEVIERDYH
;
A
#
# COMPACT_ATOMS: atom_id res chain seq x y z
N GLN A 1 15.63 -17.02 -19.58
CA GLN A 1 14.44 -16.81 -18.72
C GLN A 1 14.25 -18.03 -17.84
N SER A 2 13.99 -17.84 -16.54
CA SER A 2 13.81 -18.95 -15.60
C SER A 2 12.47 -19.68 -15.83
N ASN A 3 12.38 -20.93 -15.38
CA ASN A 3 11.16 -21.73 -15.53
C ASN A 3 10.03 -21.21 -14.63
N GLU A 4 10.38 -20.65 -13.49
CA GLU A 4 9.48 -20.05 -12.50
C GLU A 4 8.77 -18.83 -13.07
N TYR A 5 9.50 -17.97 -13.79
CA TYR A 5 8.90 -16.81 -14.45
C TYR A 5 7.89 -17.21 -15.51
N LYS A 6 8.20 -18.22 -16.34
CA LYS A 6 7.26 -18.74 -17.35
C LYS A 6 6.01 -19.34 -16.71
N ALA A 7 6.16 -20.06 -15.60
CA ALA A 7 5.03 -20.58 -14.84
C ALA A 7 4.15 -19.46 -14.29
N CYS A 8 4.74 -18.38 -13.78
CA CYS A 8 4.03 -17.20 -13.30
C CYS A 8 3.24 -16.50 -14.43
N CYS A 9 3.87 -16.26 -15.59
CA CYS A 9 3.19 -15.68 -16.76
C CYS A 9 2.02 -16.56 -17.23
N ASN A 10 2.19 -17.88 -17.20
CA ASN A 10 1.10 -18.80 -17.55
C ASN A 10 -0.05 -18.76 -16.55
N ALA A 11 0.24 -18.63 -15.25
CA ALA A 11 -0.77 -18.52 -14.20
C ALA A 11 -1.53 -17.18 -14.26
N LEU A 12 -0.86 -16.11 -14.68
CA LEU A 12 -1.41 -14.75 -14.78
C LEU A 12 -1.78 -14.36 -16.21
N LYS A 13 -2.04 -15.35 -17.07
CA LYS A 13 -2.37 -15.11 -18.47
C LYS A 13 -3.57 -14.17 -18.61
N GLY A 14 -3.41 -13.07 -19.34
CA GLY A 14 -4.43 -12.03 -19.50
C GLY A 14 -4.34 -10.88 -18.48
N TRP A 15 -3.42 -10.98 -17.51
CA TRP A 15 -3.09 -9.93 -16.54
C TRP A 15 -1.68 -9.37 -16.80
N ASP A 16 -1.16 -9.54 -18.01
CA ASP A 16 0.23 -9.24 -18.40
C ASP A 16 0.61 -7.79 -18.07
N ALA A 17 -0.28 -6.82 -18.33
CA ALA A 17 -0.05 -5.42 -18.00
C ALA A 17 0.12 -5.16 -16.49
N LEU A 18 -0.66 -5.86 -15.64
CA LEU A 18 -0.55 -5.74 -14.19
C LEU A 18 0.73 -6.40 -13.67
N LEU A 19 1.15 -7.49 -14.31
CA LEU A 19 2.43 -8.14 -14.03
C LEU A 19 3.60 -7.22 -14.39
N ASP A 20 3.56 -6.57 -15.55
CA ASP A 20 4.59 -5.63 -15.97
C ASP A 20 4.71 -4.44 -15.01
N GLU A 21 3.59 -3.85 -14.57
CA GLU A 21 3.60 -2.78 -13.58
C GLU A 21 4.14 -3.26 -12.22
N ALA A 22 3.72 -4.43 -11.74
CA ALA A 22 4.25 -4.99 -10.50
C ALA A 22 5.77 -5.24 -10.57
N ILE A 23 6.29 -5.66 -11.72
CA ILE A 23 7.73 -5.83 -11.94
C ILE A 23 8.46 -4.47 -11.94
N LYS A 24 7.88 -3.43 -12.55
CA LYS A 24 8.45 -2.07 -12.51
C LYS A 24 8.52 -1.55 -11.08
N ASP A 25 7.46 -1.72 -10.30
CA ASP A 25 7.42 -1.34 -8.89
C ASP A 25 8.49 -2.09 -8.08
N LEU A 26 8.61 -3.40 -8.30
CA LEU A 26 9.63 -4.23 -7.66
C LEU A 26 11.05 -3.76 -8.01
N LEU A 27 11.32 -3.40 -9.28
CA LEU A 27 12.61 -2.88 -9.74
C LEU A 27 12.91 -1.47 -9.20
N SER A 28 11.90 -0.65 -8.95
CA SER A 28 12.05 0.65 -8.31
C SER A 28 12.35 0.50 -6.82
N ASP A 29 11.60 -0.38 -6.15
CA ASP A 29 11.70 -0.60 -4.71
C ASP A 29 12.99 -1.30 -4.31
N VAL A 30 13.50 -2.25 -5.12
CA VAL A 30 14.80 -2.90 -4.82
C VAL A 30 15.97 -1.91 -4.81
N ARG A 31 15.86 -0.79 -5.55
CA ARG A 31 16.89 0.25 -5.57
C ARG A 31 16.76 1.26 -4.43
N THR A 32 15.58 1.32 -3.81
CA THR A 32 15.22 2.34 -2.82
C THR A 32 14.71 1.74 -1.51
N PHE A 33 14.94 0.45 -1.27
CA PHE A 33 14.44 -0.20 -0.06
C PHE A 33 15.17 0.29 1.18
N GLU A 34 16.44 0.69 1.09
CA GLU A 34 17.18 1.24 2.24
C GLU A 34 16.66 2.61 2.69
N SER A 35 15.88 3.30 1.86
CA SER A 35 15.43 4.67 2.14
C SER A 35 14.23 4.76 3.08
N HIS A 36 13.61 3.64 3.45
CA HIS A 36 12.49 3.64 4.40
C HIS A 36 12.93 3.23 5.79
N GLY A 37 12.58 4.02 6.80
CA GLY A 37 12.83 3.67 8.20
C GLY A 37 11.89 2.57 8.65
N TYR A 38 12.42 1.38 8.95
CA TYR A 38 11.69 0.28 9.54
C TYR A 38 12.36 -0.22 10.81
N GLN A 39 11.59 -0.90 11.65
CA GLN A 39 12.09 -1.55 12.85
C GLN A 39 11.71 -3.03 12.83
N VAL A 40 12.66 -3.89 13.17
CA VAL A 40 12.38 -5.32 13.36
C VAL A 40 12.00 -5.57 14.82
N SER A 41 10.83 -6.16 15.04
CA SER A 41 10.33 -6.52 16.36
C SER A 41 9.28 -7.61 16.23
N ASN A 42 9.20 -8.51 17.22
CA ASN A 42 8.24 -9.63 17.23
C ASN A 42 8.28 -10.47 15.95
N ASP A 43 9.49 -10.72 15.43
CA ASP A 43 9.70 -11.48 14.19
C ASP A 43 9.05 -10.85 12.94
N LYS A 44 8.79 -9.53 12.97
CA LYS A 44 8.11 -8.80 11.91
C LYS A 44 8.76 -7.44 11.65
N ILE A 45 8.49 -6.91 10.48
CA ILE A 45 8.85 -5.54 10.11
C ILE A 45 7.71 -4.62 10.52
N GLY A 46 8.04 -3.61 11.30
CA GLY A 46 7.12 -2.58 11.76
C GLY A 46 7.57 -1.19 11.32
N TYR A 47 6.58 -0.32 11.15
CA TYR A 47 6.76 1.07 10.78
C TYR A 47 6.31 1.96 11.93
N LYS A 48 7.12 2.94 12.28
CA LYS A 48 6.76 3.92 13.30
C LYS A 48 5.89 5.00 12.67
N GLU A 49 4.62 5.06 13.07
CA GLU A 49 3.68 6.12 12.69
C GLU A 49 3.23 6.82 13.97
N GLN A 50 3.47 8.13 14.06
CA GLN A 50 3.24 8.92 15.27
C GLN A 50 3.93 8.28 16.50
N ASP A 51 3.15 7.85 17.50
CA ASP A 51 3.64 7.28 18.76
C ASP A 51 3.65 5.75 18.79
N SER A 52 3.18 5.07 17.74
CA SER A 52 2.99 3.62 17.72
C SER A 52 3.74 2.94 16.58
N ILE A 53 4.08 1.66 16.79
CA ILE A 53 4.67 0.81 15.76
C ILE A 53 3.56 -0.05 15.17
N TYR A 54 3.39 0.04 13.86
CA TYR A 54 2.39 -0.70 13.11
C TYR A 54 3.07 -1.80 12.29
N TYR A 55 2.58 -3.03 12.46
CA TYR A 55 3.08 -4.21 11.76
C TYR A 55 2.16 -4.67 10.61
N ASN A 56 1.02 -3.99 10.43
CA ASN A 56 0.05 -4.24 9.36
C ASN A 56 0.20 -3.26 8.18
N VAL A 57 1.20 -2.38 8.24
CA VAL A 57 1.51 -1.41 7.18
C VAL A 57 2.56 -2.01 6.26
N ARG A 58 2.36 -1.84 4.94
CA ARG A 58 3.31 -2.27 3.91
C ARG A 58 3.61 -1.11 2.99
N TYR A 59 4.90 -0.89 2.77
CA TYR A 59 5.43 0.10 1.85
C TYR A 59 5.87 -0.59 0.56
N GLY A 60 4.89 -0.95 -0.26
CA GLY A 60 5.11 -1.62 -1.54
C GLY A 60 5.96 -2.89 -1.41
N TYR A 61 6.88 -3.07 -2.36
CA TYR A 61 7.86 -4.14 -2.35
C TYR A 61 9.07 -3.82 -1.46
N LYS A 62 9.22 -2.60 -0.96
CA LYS A 62 10.31 -2.26 -0.04
C LYS A 62 10.24 -3.06 1.25
N THR A 63 9.04 -3.24 1.80
CA THR A 63 8.82 -4.10 2.98
C THR A 63 9.23 -5.54 2.66
N LEU A 64 8.91 -6.04 1.47
CA LEU A 64 9.31 -7.38 1.03
C LEU A 64 10.83 -7.51 0.98
N PHE A 65 11.56 -6.55 0.41
CA PHE A 65 13.02 -6.57 0.39
C PHE A 65 13.65 -6.45 1.78
N ALA A 66 13.05 -5.67 2.67
CA ALA A 66 13.48 -5.59 4.06
C ALA A 66 13.35 -6.97 4.75
N TYR A 67 12.32 -7.76 4.45
CA TYR A 67 12.18 -9.14 4.96
C TYR A 67 13.31 -10.05 4.45
N TYR A 68 13.71 -9.93 3.17
CA TYR A 68 14.87 -10.66 2.63
C TYR A 68 16.15 -10.29 3.37
N HIS A 69 16.42 -8.99 3.50
CA HIS A 69 17.62 -8.46 4.15
C HIS A 69 17.74 -8.90 5.62
N GLU A 70 16.65 -8.82 6.39
CA GLU A 70 16.65 -9.17 7.81
C GLU A 70 16.65 -10.68 8.06
N HIS A 71 16.09 -11.48 7.14
CA HIS A 71 16.20 -12.94 7.17
C HIS A 71 17.64 -13.40 6.88
N GLU A 72 18.36 -12.77 5.94
CA GLU A 72 19.79 -13.03 5.72
C GLU A 72 20.64 -12.72 6.96
N GLN A 73 20.27 -11.67 7.71
CA GLN A 73 20.89 -11.32 8.99
C GLN A 73 20.42 -12.17 10.18
N ARG A 74 19.57 -13.19 9.95
CA ARG A 74 18.98 -14.06 10.97
C ARG A 74 18.19 -13.32 12.06
N LYS A 75 17.65 -12.13 11.75
CA LYS A 75 16.77 -11.38 12.67
C LYS A 75 15.31 -11.77 12.55
N ILE A 76 14.94 -12.40 11.42
CA ILE A 76 13.59 -12.89 11.14
C ILE A 76 13.64 -14.40 10.87
N SER A 77 12.65 -15.13 11.39
CA SER A 77 12.48 -16.56 11.18
C SER A 77 12.10 -16.89 9.75
N ASN A 78 12.42 -18.12 9.32
CA ASN A 78 12.03 -18.59 7.99
C ASN A 78 10.50 -18.67 7.81
N GLU A 79 9.76 -18.89 8.90
CA GLU A 79 8.29 -18.93 8.86
C GLU A 79 7.70 -17.54 8.59
N SER A 80 8.14 -16.52 9.34
CA SER A 80 7.67 -15.15 9.13
C SER A 80 8.12 -14.61 7.77
N PHE A 81 9.34 -14.92 7.35
CA PHE A 81 9.82 -14.58 6.01
C PHE A 81 8.91 -15.14 4.91
N LYS A 82 8.64 -16.46 4.92
CA LYS A 82 7.79 -17.13 3.91
C LYS A 82 6.36 -16.58 3.87
N ASN A 83 5.80 -16.21 5.02
CA ASN A 83 4.44 -15.67 5.10
C ASN A 83 4.32 -14.23 4.57
N ASN A 84 5.44 -13.50 4.45
CA ASN A 84 5.44 -12.10 4.01
C ASN A 84 5.99 -11.89 2.60
N ILE A 85 6.59 -12.92 1.97
CA ILE A 85 6.98 -12.87 0.56
C ILE A 85 5.80 -13.22 -0.35
N SER A 86 5.19 -12.21 -0.95
CA SER A 86 4.12 -12.40 -1.92
C SER A 86 4.16 -11.31 -2.99
N LEU A 87 3.72 -11.65 -4.20
CA LEU A 87 3.51 -10.70 -5.27
C LEU A 87 2.15 -10.04 -5.05
N SER A 88 2.10 -8.71 -4.99
CA SER A 88 0.86 -7.97 -4.74
C SER A 88 0.53 -7.03 -5.89
N PHE A 89 -0.72 -7.09 -6.35
CA PHE A 89 -1.20 -6.26 -7.45
C PHE A 89 -2.06 -5.13 -6.90
N ARG A 90 -1.68 -3.89 -7.18
CA ARG A 90 -2.49 -2.73 -6.84
C ARG A 90 -3.55 -2.51 -7.94
N ILE A 91 -4.69 -3.16 -7.77
CA ILE A 91 -5.77 -3.21 -8.77
C ILE A 91 -6.77 -2.05 -8.69
N GLY A 92 -6.63 -1.14 -7.73
CA GLY A 92 -7.53 -0.01 -7.60
C GLY A 92 -7.09 0.98 -6.53
N ASN A 93 -7.60 2.19 -6.66
CA ASN A 93 -7.53 3.23 -5.63
C ASN A 93 -8.95 3.73 -5.38
N PHE A 94 -9.19 4.16 -4.14
CA PHE A 94 -10.47 4.70 -3.75
C PHE A 94 -10.29 6.16 -3.35
N SER A 95 -11.11 7.02 -3.93
CA SER A 95 -11.12 8.44 -3.59
C SER A 95 -12.02 8.66 -2.40
N TYR A 96 -11.47 9.20 -1.31
CA TYR A 96 -12.27 9.55 -0.14
C TYR A 96 -13.37 10.57 -0.46
N ALA A 97 -13.15 11.42 -1.49
CA ALA A 97 -14.14 12.38 -1.96
C ALA A 97 -15.32 11.73 -2.72
N GLU A 98 -15.16 10.52 -3.25
CA GLU A 98 -16.26 9.82 -3.94
C GLU A 98 -17.10 8.97 -2.97
N VAL A 99 -16.56 8.64 -1.80
CA VAL A 99 -17.29 7.96 -0.71
C VAL A 99 -18.65 8.59 -0.41
N PRO A 100 -18.73 9.91 -0.13
CA PRO A 100 -19.93 10.49 0.44
C PRO A 100 -21.09 10.50 -0.55
N LYS A 101 -20.79 10.51 -1.85
CA LYS A 101 -21.77 10.42 -2.94
C LYS A 101 -22.53 9.10 -2.96
N THR A 102 -21.99 8.04 -2.35
CA THR A 102 -22.65 6.73 -2.28
C THR A 102 -23.60 6.58 -1.09
N PHE A 103 -23.58 7.53 -0.15
CA PHE A 103 -24.45 7.52 1.02
C PHE A 103 -25.65 8.44 0.82
N CYS A 104 -26.84 8.00 1.26
CA CYS A 104 -28.04 8.83 1.22
C CYS A 104 -27.99 10.03 2.18
N CYS A 105 -27.09 10.00 3.16
CA CYS A 105 -26.91 11.09 4.11
C CYS A 105 -25.43 11.21 4.48
N ILE A 106 -24.85 12.38 4.21
CA ILE A 106 -23.47 12.72 4.58
C ILE A 106 -23.50 13.38 5.96
N MET A 107 -23.12 12.66 7.00
CA MET A 107 -23.01 13.23 8.34
C MET A 107 -21.63 13.89 8.52
N GLY A 108 -21.59 15.21 8.42
CA GLY A 108 -20.39 16.03 8.64
C GLY A 108 -20.40 16.75 10.00
N VAL A 109 -19.22 17.16 10.47
CA VAL A 109 -19.09 18.11 11.59
C VAL A 109 -19.36 19.52 11.07
N SER A 110 -20.43 20.16 11.55
CA SER A 110 -20.88 21.50 11.11
C SER A 110 -19.95 22.65 11.53
N GLY A 111 -18.92 22.37 12.34
CA GLY A 111 -18.05 23.39 12.93
C GLY A 111 -17.19 24.19 11.94
N THR A 112 -16.89 23.64 10.77
CA THR A 112 -16.05 24.30 9.74
C THR A 112 -16.82 24.77 8.50
N LEU A 113 -18.13 24.51 8.42
CA LEU A 113 -18.95 25.03 7.30
C LEU A 113 -19.01 26.55 7.30
N ASN A 114 -19.03 27.17 8.49
CA ASN A 114 -19.12 28.63 8.65
C ASN A 114 -17.82 29.37 8.27
N THR A 115 -16.73 28.65 8.03
CA THR A 115 -15.42 29.21 7.66
C THR A 115 -15.07 29.02 6.19
N LEU A 116 -15.95 28.37 5.40
CA LEU A 116 -15.74 28.16 3.98
C LEU A 116 -15.96 29.45 3.20
N SER A 117 -15.17 29.66 2.15
CA SER A 117 -15.39 30.76 1.23
C SER A 117 -16.59 30.48 0.32
N ALA A 118 -17.23 31.53 -0.20
CA ALA A 118 -18.37 31.43 -1.12
C ALA A 118 -18.18 30.40 -2.27
N PRO A 119 -17.04 30.35 -2.97
CA PRO A 119 -16.84 29.34 -4.02
C PRO A 119 -16.68 27.90 -3.50
N GLU A 120 -16.15 27.70 -2.29
CA GLU A 120 -16.03 26.36 -1.70
C GLU A 120 -17.41 25.82 -1.25
N GLN A 121 -18.25 26.71 -0.71
CA GLN A 121 -19.61 26.37 -0.32
C GLN A 121 -20.46 25.99 -1.56
N GLU A 122 -20.32 26.73 -2.67
CA GLU A 122 -21.02 26.45 -3.92
C GLU A 122 -20.67 25.06 -4.49
N VAL A 123 -19.41 24.63 -4.40
CA VAL A 123 -18.97 23.30 -4.86
C VAL A 123 -19.56 22.19 -3.98
N ILE A 124 -19.66 22.40 -2.67
CA ILE A 124 -20.25 21.41 -1.75
C ILE A 124 -21.75 21.25 -2.00
N GLU A 125 -22.47 22.37 -2.15
CA GLU A 125 -23.91 22.36 -2.44
C GLU A 125 -24.23 21.76 -3.81
N ARG A 126 -23.34 21.89 -4.80
CA ARG A 126 -23.55 21.32 -6.14
C ARG A 126 -23.26 19.81 -6.21
N ASP A 127 -22.16 19.37 -5.60
CA ASP A 127 -21.61 18.03 -5.85
C ASP A 127 -21.96 17.00 -4.76
N TYR A 128 -22.48 17.44 -3.61
CA TYR A 128 -22.73 16.60 -2.43
C TYR A 128 -24.11 16.78 -1.77
N HIS A 129 -25.00 17.56 -2.36
CA HIS A 129 -26.40 17.73 -1.93
C HIS A 129 -27.40 17.17 -2.94
#